data_AF-A0A9X2L422-F1
#
_entry.id   AF-A0A9X2L422-F1
#
_cell.length_a   1.000
_cell.length_b   1.000
_cell.length_c   1.000
_cell.angle_alpha   90.00
_cell.angle_beta   90.00
_cell.angle_gamma   90.00
#
_symmetry.space_group_name_H-M   'P 1'
#
loop_
_entity.id
_entity.type
_entity.pdbx_description
1 polymer ?
#
loop_
_entity_poly.entity_id
_entity_poly.type
_entity_poly.pdbx_seq_one_letter_code
_entity_poly.pdbx_strand_id
1 'polypeptide(L)' 'MLIRLITVISLILFMLLMISGVNIEVALYRSMLTFMILFAVVYISIFLLNVLREDQNSDGMSMPNGGSTSNANGEG' A
#
# COMPACT_ATOMS: atom_id res chain seq x y z
N MET A 1 0.51 -0.46 -5.96
CA MET A 1 0.26 1.00 -6.07
C MET A 1 0.46 1.74 -4.75
N LEU A 2 0.03 1.18 -3.61
CA LEU A 2 0.15 1.79 -2.27
C LEU A 2 1.59 2.11 -1.81
N ILE A 3 2.51 1.14 -1.95
CA ILE A 3 3.95 1.33 -1.66
C ILE A 3 4.55 2.49 -2.45
N ARG A 4 4.09 2.68 -3.68
CA ARG A 4 4.52 3.77 -4.58
C ARG A 4 4.08 5.13 -4.03
N LEU A 5 2.90 5.21 -3.44
CA LEU A 5 2.38 6.44 -2.83
C LEU A 5 3.14 6.79 -1.52
N ILE A 6 3.44 5.77 -0.69
CA ILE A 6 4.23 5.95 0.54
C ILE A 6 5.65 6.46 0.22
N THR A 7 6.30 5.89 -0.80
CA THR A 7 7.63 6.35 -1.22
C THR A 7 7.62 7.78 -1.74
N VAL A 8 6.62 8.17 -2.54
CA VAL A 8 6.49 9.56 -3.03
C VAL A 8 6.29 10.54 -1.87
N ILE A 9 5.43 10.23 -0.91
CA ILE A 9 5.20 11.09 0.27
C ILE A 9 6.48 11.24 1.10
N SER A 10 7.21 10.15 1.33
CA SER A 10 8.48 10.19 2.06
C SER A 10 9.57 11.00 1.34
N LEU A 11 9.64 10.94 0.01
CA LEU A 11 10.57 11.74 -0.77
C LEU A 11 10.21 13.23 -0.76
N ILE A 12 8.92 13.56 -0.84
CA ILE A 12 8.45 14.94 -0.71
C ILE A 12 8.82 15.49 0.68
N LEU A 13 8.56 14.73 1.76
CA LEU A 13 8.96 15.12 3.12
C LEU A 13 10.46 15.36 3.24
N PHE A 14 11.29 14.47 2.69
CA PHE A 14 12.73 14.67 2.65
C PHE A 14 13.12 15.96 1.92
N MET A 15 12.49 16.24 0.78
CA MET A 15 12.73 17.47 0.01
C MET A 15 12.31 18.72 0.79
N LEU A 16 11.19 18.70 1.52
CA LEU A 16 10.78 19.80 2.40
C LEU A 16 11.75 20.00 3.57
N LEU A 17 12.29 18.92 4.17
CA LEU A 17 13.28 19.07 5.23
C LEU A 17 14.59 19.68 4.69
N MET A 18 14.98 19.31 3.48
CA MET A 18 16.12 19.90 2.79
C MET A 18 15.90 21.39 2.48
N ILE A 19 14.69 21.78 2.02
CA ILE A 19 14.33 23.19 1.79
C ILE A 19 14.37 24.02 3.08
N SER A 20 14.11 23.40 4.22
CA SER A 20 14.12 24.04 5.54
C SER A 20 15.53 24.31 6.08
N GLY A 21 16.59 23.93 5.37
CA GLY A 21 17.98 24.12 5.80
C GLY A 21 18.41 23.17 6.93
N VAL A 22 17.70 22.07 7.14
CA VAL A 22 18.07 21.05 8.13
C VAL A 22 19.30 20.29 7.64
N ASN A 23 20.24 20.01 8.56
CA ASN A 23 21.42 19.19 8.27
C ASN A 23 21.02 17.88 7.59
N ILE A 24 21.76 17.50 6.54
CA ILE A 24 21.39 16.38 5.67
C ILE A 24 21.23 15.08 6.47
N GLU A 25 22.10 14.86 7.47
CA GLU A 25 22.07 13.70 8.37
C GLU A 25 20.75 13.61 9.15
N VAL A 26 20.29 14.74 9.69
CA VAL A 26 19.05 14.84 10.45
C VAL A 26 17.84 14.70 9.54
N ALA A 27 17.89 15.31 8.35
CA ALA A 27 16.81 15.23 7.37
C ALA A 27 16.60 13.80 6.87
N LEU A 28 17.69 13.08 6.61
CA LEU A 28 17.68 11.69 6.15
C LEU A 28 17.18 10.75 7.25
N TYR A 29 17.65 10.93 8.49
CA TYR A 29 17.17 10.15 9.63
C TYR A 29 15.65 10.32 9.83
N ARG A 30 15.16 11.56 9.81
CA ARG A 30 13.74 11.85 10.07
C ARG A 30 12.83 11.37 8.93
N SER A 31 13.28 11.47 7.68
CA SER A 31 12.50 10.98 6.54
C SER A 31 12.44 9.45 6.50
N MET A 32 13.56 8.77 6.81
CA MET A 32 13.62 7.31 6.88
C MET A 32 12.73 6.77 8.01
N LEU A 33 12.78 7.42 9.18
CA LEU A 33 11.91 7.08 10.30
C LEU A 33 10.42 7.23 9.93
N THR A 34 10.07 8.31 9.24
CA THR A 34 8.69 8.53 8.77
C THR A 34 8.26 7.46 7.75
N PHE A 35 9.16 7.08 6.84
CA PHE A 35 8.93 6.00 5.89
C PHE A 35 8.67 4.67 6.60
N MET A 36 9.48 4.32 7.60
CA MET A 36 9.32 3.09 8.40
C MET A 36 7.99 3.06 9.15
N ILE A 37 7.59 4.19 9.76
CA ILE A 37 6.29 4.29 10.45
C ILE A 37 5.14 4.11 9.46
N LEU A 38 5.14 4.83 8.33
CA LEU A 38 4.09 4.71 7.32
C LEU A 38 3.99 3.28 6.78
N PHE A 39 5.14 2.63 6.57
CA PHE A 39 5.20 1.25 6.15
C PHE A 39 4.60 0.31 7.21
N ALA A 40 4.97 0.46 8.47
CA ALA A 40 4.46 -0.36 9.57
C ALA A 40 2.94 -0.20 9.77
N VAL A 41 2.43 1.04 9.73
CA VAL A 41 1.00 1.33 9.88
C VAL A 41 0.20 0.68 8.75
N VAL A 42 0.66 0.80 7.51
CA VAL A 42 0.01 0.18 6.35
C VAL A 42 0.05 -1.34 6.45
N TYR A 43 1.19 -1.91 6.82
CA TYR A 43 1.35 -3.36 6.97
C TYR A 43 0.41 -3.91 8.05
N ILE A 44 0.38 -3.28 9.23
CA ILE A 44 -0.54 -3.66 10.31
C ILE A 44 -2.00 -3.48 9.88
N SER A 45 -2.33 -2.41 9.16
CA SER A 45 -3.71 -2.19 8.69
C SER A 45 -4.17 -3.28 7.73
N ILE A 46 -3.31 -3.71 6.80
CA ILE A 46 -3.60 -4.84 5.90
C ILE A 46 -3.70 -6.14 6.71
N PHE A 47 -2.79 -6.37 7.64
CA PHE A 47 -2.82 -7.55 8.51
C PHE A 47 -4.12 -7.63 9.32
N LEU A 48 -4.54 -6.54 9.94
CA LEU A 48 -5.79 -6.46 10.70
C LEU A 48 -7.01 -6.66 9.80
N LEU A 49 -7.03 -6.07 8.61
CA LEU A 49 -8.11 -6.31 7.63
C LEU A 49 -8.15 -7.76 7.16
N ASN A 50 -6.99 -8.40 7.02
CA ASN A 50 -6.91 -9.81 6.65
C ASN A 50 -7.42 -10.70 7.79
N VAL A 51 -7.03 -10.42 9.04
CA VAL A 51 -7.54 -11.11 10.23
C VAL A 51 -9.06 -10.93 10.39
N LEU A 52 -9.58 -9.70 10.24
CA LEU A 52 -11.03 -9.45 10.29
C LEU A 52 -11.79 -10.11 9.14
N ARG A 53 -11.18 -10.27 7.97
CA ARG A 53 -11.79 -10.96 6.83
C ARG A 53 -11.84 -12.48 7.00
N GLU A 54 -10.88 -13.06 7.72
CA GLU A 54 -10.87 -14.49 8.01
C GLU A 54 -12.15 -14.89 8.78
N ASP A 55 -12.58 -14.07 9.74
CA ASP A 55 -13.83 -14.28 10.50
C ASP A 55 -15.13 -14.11 9.69
N GLN A 56 -15.08 -13.45 8.52
CA GLN A 56 -16.25 -13.23 7.65
C GLN A 56 -16.32 -14.18 6.45
N ASN A 57 -15.32 -15.06 6.23
CA ASN A 57 -15.28 -15.97 5.09
C ASN A 57 -15.75 -17.40 5.39
N SER A 58 -16.47 -17.61 6.50
CA SER A 58 -17.23 -18.84 6.72
C SER A 58 -18.60 -18.85 6.03
N ASP A 59 -18.99 -17.78 5.32
CA ASP A 59 -20.09 -17.83 4.36
C ASP A 59 -19.73 -17.07 3.08
N GLY A 60 -19.81 -17.78 1.95
CA GLY A 60 -19.21 -17.38 0.69
C GLY A 60 -19.79 -16.09 0.09
N MET A 61 -18.90 -15.19 -0.33
CA MET A 61 -19.24 -14.22 -1.37
C MET A 61 -17.98 -13.88 -2.19
N SER A 62 -17.94 -14.43 -3.39
CA SER A 62 -16.93 -14.25 -4.43
C SER A 62 -16.57 -12.78 -4.65
N MET A 63 -15.28 -12.44 -4.54
CA MET A 63 -14.77 -11.19 -5.14
C MET A 63 -14.69 -11.34 -6.67
N PRO A 64 -15.06 -10.30 -7.45
CA PRO A 64 -15.16 -10.40 -8.89
C PRO A 64 -13.76 -10.37 -9.51
N ASN A 65 -13.31 -11.51 -10.02
CA ASN A 65 -12.11 -11.58 -10.85
C ASN A 65 -12.47 -11.10 -12.27
N GLY A 66 -12.19 -9.82 -12.55
CA GLY A 66 -12.26 -9.27 -13.90
C GLY A 66 -11.13 -9.84 -14.76
N GLY A 67 -11.47 -10.55 -15.82
CA GLY A 67 -10.52 -10.87 -16.89
C GLY A 67 -10.90 -12.06 -17.79
N SER A 68 -11.32 -11.72 -19.01
CA SER A 68 -11.07 -12.47 -20.26
C SER A 68 -12.15 -13.48 -20.73
N THR A 69 -13.02 -12.96 -21.60
CA THR A 69 -13.46 -13.53 -22.89
C THR A 69 -13.46 -15.05 -23.08
N SER A 70 -14.62 -15.62 -23.40
CA SER A 70 -14.75 -16.82 -24.22
C SER A 70 -16.03 -16.73 -25.04
N ASN A 71 -15.86 -16.38 -26.32
CA ASN A 71 -16.86 -16.43 -27.37
C ASN A 71 -16.50 -17.64 -28.25
N ALA A 72 -17.36 -18.65 -28.33
CA ALA A 72 -17.41 -19.75 -29.33
C ALA A 72 -18.68 -20.57 -28.98
N ASN A 73 -19.83 -20.43 -29.63
CA ASN A 73 -20.24 -20.70 -31.03
C ASN A 73 -20.10 -22.18 -31.46
N GLY A 74 -21.25 -22.81 -31.78
CA GLY A 74 -21.41 -24.10 -32.49
C GLY A 74 -21.08 -25.35 -31.65
N GLU A 75 -21.67 -26.53 -31.78
CA GLU A 75 -22.43 -27.25 -32.82
C GLU A 75 -23.30 -28.30 -32.06
N GLY A 76 -24.54 -28.60 -32.42
CA GLY A 76 -24.92 -29.45 -33.55
C GLY A 76 -25.70 -30.66 -33.02
#